data_AF-A0A944IJ46-F1
#
_entry.id   AF-A0A944IJ46-F1
#
_cell.length_a   1.000
_cell.length_b   1.000
_cell.length_c   1.000
_cell.angle_alpha   90.00
_cell.angle_beta   90.00
_cell.angle_gamma   90.00
#
_symmetry.space_group_name_H-M   'P 1'
#
loop_
_entity.id
_entity.type
_entity.pdbx_description
1 polymer ?
#
loop_
_entity_poly.entity_id
_entity_poly.type
_entity_poly.pdbx_seq_one_letter_code
_entity_poly.pdbx_strand_id
1 'polypeptide(L)'
;MTTDSIGKALRALREASGLTGDAVARRASMSAGKLSKIENGRTLPTVQDVDLILSALDVSGDVKEQFLATARAEATEATAWRLLRRMGPWKHQNTIKAIESSTALLRLFQGQLIPGLLQTPEYATAVFSLPPALPEETKARTVAARLERQTTLYEDGRSFHFVICEHVLRWLICEPAVMATQLDRVVSLSRLPNVSIGVVPLTGRMPDFPMTCFSIHDDRLVIVETFHSEITTRDPRDIQTYVDTFERFADVALFGDDMRALVESIRDEFLPQQERT
;
A
#
# COMPACT_ATOMS: atom_id res chain seq x y z
N MET A 1 7.16 7.70 30.26
CA MET A 1 6.24 6.67 30.77
C MET A 1 6.32 5.49 29.83
N THR A 2 6.55 4.31 30.38
CA THR A 2 6.72 3.04 29.69
C THR A 2 5.51 2.67 28.83
N THR A 3 5.79 1.98 27.73
CA THR A 3 4.92 1.54 26.63
C THR A 3 3.79 0.60 27.07
N ASP A 4 2.87 1.10 27.88
CA ASP A 4 1.55 0.47 28.08
C ASP A 4 0.59 1.16 27.11
N SER A 5 0.10 0.39 26.11
CA SER A 5 -0.75 0.82 24.99
C SER A 5 -1.70 1.97 25.34
N ILE A 6 -1.78 3.02 24.51
CA ILE A 6 -2.70 4.16 24.64
C ILE A 6 -4.14 3.74 25.02
N GLY A 7 -4.59 2.55 24.58
CA GLY A 7 -5.87 1.97 24.96
C GLY A 7 -6.02 1.69 26.47
N LYS A 8 -4.98 1.16 27.12
CA LYS A 8 -4.96 0.97 28.59
C LYS A 8 -5.01 2.30 29.33
N ALA A 9 -4.31 3.31 28.82
CA ALA A 9 -4.33 4.64 29.41
C ALA A 9 -5.73 5.31 29.28
N LEU A 10 -6.38 5.18 28.12
CA LEU A 10 -7.77 5.63 27.92
C LEU A 10 -8.74 4.88 28.84
N ARG A 11 -8.54 3.56 29.02
CA ARG A 11 -9.33 2.76 29.97
C ARG A 11 -9.18 3.26 31.40
N ALA A 12 -7.96 3.54 31.83
CA ALA A 12 -7.69 4.07 33.17
C ALA A 12 -8.37 5.43 33.39
N LEU A 13 -8.35 6.33 32.40
CA LEU A 13 -9.07 7.60 32.46
C LEU A 13 -10.59 7.40 32.57
N ARG A 14 -11.15 6.44 31.81
CA ARG A 14 -12.56 6.10 31.94
C ARG A 14 -12.89 5.58 33.33
N GLU A 15 -12.13 4.63 33.86
CA GLU A 15 -12.35 4.06 35.19
C GLU A 15 -12.26 5.13 36.29
N ALA A 16 -11.31 6.07 36.17
CA ALA A 16 -11.19 7.21 37.09
C ALA A 16 -12.36 8.20 36.99
N SER A 17 -12.97 8.37 35.82
CA SER A 17 -14.16 9.23 35.62
C SER A 17 -15.45 8.64 36.20
N GLY A 18 -15.47 7.35 36.54
CA GLY A 18 -16.68 6.64 37.00
C GLY A 18 -17.70 6.33 35.89
N LEU A 19 -17.41 6.69 34.63
CA LEU A 19 -18.30 6.41 33.50
C LEU A 19 -18.20 4.95 33.03
N THR A 20 -19.35 4.37 32.70
CA THR A 20 -19.40 3.03 32.08
C THR A 20 -18.90 3.07 30.64
N GLY A 21 -18.38 1.94 30.14
CA GLY A 21 -17.97 1.82 28.73
C GLY A 21 -19.10 2.20 27.76
N ASP A 22 -20.33 1.78 28.04
CA ASP A 22 -21.50 2.13 27.22
C ASP A 22 -21.81 3.63 27.24
N ALA A 23 -21.63 4.30 28.38
CA ALA A 23 -21.85 5.74 28.48
C ALA A 23 -20.82 6.53 27.65
N VAL A 24 -19.54 6.16 27.76
CA VAL A 24 -18.46 6.79 26.98
C VAL A 24 -18.62 6.50 25.49
N ALA A 25 -18.92 5.26 25.11
CA ALA A 25 -19.11 4.88 23.71
C ALA A 25 -20.24 5.69 23.05
N ARG A 26 -21.38 5.86 23.74
CA ARG A 26 -22.48 6.71 23.26
C ARG A 26 -22.07 8.17 23.11
N ARG A 27 -21.39 8.75 24.12
CA ARG A 27 -20.91 10.15 24.06
C ARG A 27 -19.89 10.37 22.95
N ALA A 28 -19.01 9.40 22.74
CA ALA A 28 -17.99 9.42 21.70
C ALA A 28 -18.52 8.98 20.32
N SER A 29 -19.84 8.79 20.16
CA SER A 29 -20.50 8.36 18.91
C SER A 29 -19.89 7.11 18.28
N MET A 30 -19.54 6.11 19.10
CA MET A 30 -18.96 4.84 18.66
C MET A 30 -19.63 3.64 19.31
N SER A 31 -19.45 2.44 18.75
CA SER A 31 -20.00 1.23 19.35
C SER A 31 -19.22 0.83 20.61
N ALA A 32 -19.93 0.29 21.60
CA ALA A 32 -19.30 -0.24 22.83
C ALA A 32 -18.26 -1.34 22.53
N GLY A 33 -18.51 -2.14 21.49
CA GLY A 33 -17.56 -3.13 21.00
C GLY A 33 -16.27 -2.52 20.43
N LYS A 34 -16.35 -1.36 19.75
CA LYS A 34 -15.17 -0.63 19.26
C LYS A 34 -14.37 -0.06 20.42
N LEU A 35 -15.03 0.63 21.36
CA LEU A 35 -14.38 1.17 22.56
C LEU A 35 -13.69 0.07 23.38
N SER A 36 -14.38 -1.05 23.63
CA SER A 36 -13.82 -2.18 24.37
C SER A 36 -12.58 -2.78 23.69
N LYS A 37 -12.58 -2.93 22.35
CA LYS A 37 -11.40 -3.42 21.63
C LYS A 37 -10.22 -2.45 21.72
N ILE A 38 -10.48 -1.14 21.69
CA ILE A 38 -9.46 -0.10 21.89
C ILE A 38 -8.87 -0.19 23.30
N GLU A 39 -9.72 -0.17 24.33
CA GLU A 39 -9.31 -0.20 25.73
C GLU A 39 -8.50 -1.45 26.13
N ASN A 40 -8.77 -2.57 25.45
CA ASN A 40 -8.06 -3.83 25.66
C ASN A 40 -6.87 -4.03 24.71
N GLY A 41 -6.50 -3.02 23.92
CA GLY A 41 -5.37 -3.09 22.98
C GLY A 41 -5.56 -4.07 21.82
N ARG A 42 -6.80 -4.51 21.55
CA ARG A 42 -7.15 -5.39 20.42
C ARG A 42 -7.32 -4.63 19.10
N THR A 43 -7.47 -3.31 19.15
CA THR A 43 -7.56 -2.44 17.98
C THR A 43 -6.85 -1.13 18.30
N LEU A 44 -5.98 -0.68 17.40
CA LEU A 44 -5.31 0.60 17.56
C LEU A 44 -6.32 1.74 17.28
N PRO A 45 -6.52 2.69 18.21
CA PRO A 45 -7.42 3.81 17.97
C PRO A 45 -6.84 4.78 16.93
N THR A 46 -7.69 5.42 16.14
CA THR A 46 -7.29 6.57 15.33
C THR A 46 -7.11 7.81 16.22
N VAL A 47 -6.41 8.84 15.73
CA VAL A 47 -6.31 10.13 16.43
C VAL A 47 -7.70 10.70 16.72
N GLN A 48 -8.64 10.53 15.79
CA GLN A 48 -10.04 10.92 15.98
C GLN A 48 -10.75 10.09 17.06
N ASP A 49 -10.51 8.78 17.13
CA ASP A 49 -11.06 7.94 18.21
C ASP A 49 -10.55 8.41 19.58
N VAL A 50 -9.27 8.73 19.68
CA VAL A 50 -8.67 9.27 20.91
C VAL A 50 -9.29 10.62 21.27
N ASP A 51 -9.45 11.53 20.30
CA ASP A 51 -10.08 12.83 20.49
C ASP A 51 -11.53 12.71 21.01
N LEU A 52 -12.32 11.83 20.39
CA LEU A 52 -13.72 11.58 20.76
C LEU A 52 -13.85 10.97 22.15
N ILE A 53 -12.98 10.00 22.50
CA ILE A 53 -12.99 9.36 23.82
C ILE A 53 -12.61 10.37 24.91
N LEU A 54 -11.54 11.16 24.71
CA LEU A 54 -11.10 12.17 25.68
C LEU A 54 -12.13 13.29 25.86
N SER A 55 -12.81 13.68 24.77
CA SER A 55 -13.90 14.66 24.83
C SER A 55 -15.12 14.10 25.57
N ALA A 56 -15.45 12.82 25.37
CA ALA A 56 -16.53 12.15 26.09
C ALA A 56 -16.27 11.98 27.60
N LEU A 57 -14.99 11.98 27.99
CA LEU A 57 -14.49 11.91 29.36
C LEU A 57 -14.26 13.29 30.00
N ASP A 58 -14.54 14.39 29.29
CA ASP A 58 -14.35 15.77 29.76
C ASP A 58 -12.91 16.06 30.27
N VAL A 59 -11.92 15.47 29.60
CA VAL A 59 -10.49 15.64 29.96
C VAL A 59 -10.00 17.05 29.60
N SER A 60 -9.15 17.63 30.46
CA SER A 60 -8.57 18.96 30.25
C SER A 60 -7.73 19.05 28.97
N GLY A 61 -7.63 20.25 28.39
CA GLY A 61 -6.93 20.49 27.11
C GLY A 61 -5.48 20.03 27.09
N ASP A 62 -4.73 20.24 28.18
CA ASP A 62 -3.30 19.88 28.24
C ASP A 62 -3.08 18.36 28.23
N VAL A 63 -3.89 17.63 29.01
CA VAL A 63 -3.85 16.15 29.04
C VAL A 63 -4.33 15.60 27.71
N LYS A 64 -5.38 16.23 27.14
CA LYS A 64 -5.90 15.86 25.83
C LYS A 64 -4.83 15.98 24.74
N GLU A 65 -4.09 17.09 24.70
CA GLU A 65 -3.02 17.28 23.72
C GLU A 65 -1.86 16.29 23.91
N GLN A 66 -1.52 15.93 25.15
CA GLN A 66 -0.50 14.90 25.40
C GLN A 66 -0.92 13.54 24.79
N PHE A 67 -2.16 13.12 25.01
CA PHE A 67 -2.68 11.88 24.44
C PHE A 67 -2.81 11.95 22.91
N LEU A 68 -3.21 13.10 22.36
CA LEU A 68 -3.26 13.31 20.92
C LEU A 68 -1.85 13.30 20.30
N ALA A 69 -0.85 13.87 20.96
CA ALA A 69 0.54 13.80 20.52
C ALA A 69 1.05 12.36 20.52
N THR A 70 0.74 11.57 21.57
CA THR A 70 1.04 10.13 21.61
C THR A 70 0.29 9.37 20.52
N ALA A 71 -1.00 9.64 20.31
CA ALA A 71 -1.80 9.01 19.27
C ALA A 71 -1.30 9.36 17.86
N ARG A 72 -0.84 10.60 17.64
CA ARG A 72 -0.22 11.04 16.37
C ARG A 72 1.14 10.35 16.17
N ALA A 73 1.96 10.25 17.22
CA ALA A 73 3.23 9.53 17.17
C ALA A 73 3.02 8.04 16.89
N GLU A 74 2.11 7.37 17.60
CA GLU A 74 1.73 5.97 17.36
C GLU A 74 1.04 5.78 16.01
N ALA A 75 0.23 6.73 15.52
CA ALA A 75 -0.36 6.67 14.20
C ALA A 75 0.70 6.85 13.11
N THR A 76 1.69 7.71 13.33
CA THR A 76 2.84 7.90 12.41
C THR A 76 3.73 6.68 12.42
N GLU A 77 4.02 6.11 13.59
CA GLU A 77 4.80 4.88 13.76
C GLU A 77 4.03 3.66 13.22
N ALA A 78 2.72 3.57 13.41
CA ALA A 78 1.86 2.54 12.84
C ALA A 78 1.72 2.72 11.33
N THR A 79 1.74 3.95 10.81
CA THR A 79 1.75 4.23 9.37
C THR A 79 3.11 3.88 8.78
N ALA A 80 4.22 4.19 9.45
CA ALA A 80 5.56 3.72 9.12
C ALA A 80 5.65 2.19 9.21
N TRP A 81 5.03 1.55 10.21
CA TRP A 81 4.92 0.09 10.35
C TRP A 81 3.99 -0.54 9.30
N ARG A 82 2.97 0.17 8.82
CA ARG A 82 2.05 -0.27 7.75
C ARG A 82 2.71 -0.10 6.38
N LEU A 83 3.46 0.98 6.17
CA LEU A 83 4.38 1.16 5.05
C LEU A 83 5.48 0.10 5.09
N LEU A 84 6.02 -0.23 6.26
CA LEU A 84 6.94 -1.36 6.44
C LEU A 84 6.25 -2.70 6.17
N ARG A 85 4.98 -2.90 6.56
CA ARG A 85 4.18 -4.08 6.19
C ARG A 85 3.96 -4.17 4.67
N ARG A 86 3.75 -3.04 4.02
CA ARG A 86 3.60 -2.87 2.56
C ARG A 86 4.90 -3.14 1.80
N MET A 87 6.06 -3.04 2.46
CA MET A 87 7.33 -2.84 1.75
C MET A 87 8.52 -3.66 2.29
N GLY A 88 8.37 -4.38 3.42
CA GLY A 88 9.39 -5.24 4.00
C GLY A 88 8.84 -6.33 4.94
N PRO A 89 9.60 -7.42 5.15
CA PRO A 89 9.06 -8.70 5.53
C PRO A 89 9.29 -8.86 7.02
N TRP A 90 8.28 -8.84 7.91
CA TRP A 90 8.55 -9.36 9.28
C TRP A 90 7.41 -9.87 10.15
N LYS A 91 6.11 -9.58 9.91
CA LYS A 91 5.05 -10.18 10.77
C LYS A 91 3.82 -10.75 10.08
N HIS A 92 3.67 -10.58 8.77
CA HIS A 92 2.70 -11.33 7.94
C HIS A 92 3.40 -12.36 7.03
N GLN A 93 4.70 -12.55 7.24
CA GLN A 93 5.60 -13.19 6.29
C GLN A 93 5.34 -14.68 6.13
N ASN A 94 5.03 -15.42 7.20
CA ASN A 94 4.83 -16.87 7.04
C ASN A 94 3.54 -17.21 6.28
N THR A 95 2.49 -16.40 6.44
CA THR A 95 1.21 -16.65 5.76
C THR A 95 1.24 -16.17 4.30
N ILE A 96 1.75 -14.96 4.04
CA ILE A 96 1.86 -14.44 2.66
C ILE A 96 3.05 -15.05 1.92
N LYS A 97 4.24 -15.28 2.51
CA LYS A 97 5.31 -16.00 1.80
C LYS A 97 4.94 -17.44 1.49
N ALA A 98 4.20 -18.15 2.35
CA ALA A 98 3.72 -19.48 1.99
C ALA A 98 2.80 -19.41 0.76
N ILE A 99 1.95 -18.39 0.68
CA ILE A 99 1.04 -18.20 -0.46
C ILE A 99 1.81 -17.77 -1.71
N GLU A 100 2.63 -16.71 -1.63
CA GLU A 100 3.49 -16.23 -2.72
C GLU A 100 4.48 -17.30 -3.20
N SER A 101 5.01 -18.13 -2.28
CA SER A 101 5.90 -19.24 -2.64
C SER A 101 5.20 -20.29 -3.49
N SER A 102 3.88 -20.43 -3.33
CA SER A 102 3.03 -21.33 -4.10
C SER A 102 2.32 -20.66 -5.27
N THR A 103 2.39 -19.33 -5.39
CA THR A 103 1.70 -18.59 -6.45
C THR A 103 2.37 -18.86 -7.79
N ALA A 104 1.64 -19.52 -8.69
CA ALA A 104 2.08 -19.77 -10.06
C ALA A 104 1.73 -18.58 -10.99
N LEU A 105 0.66 -17.84 -10.70
CA LEU A 105 0.21 -16.67 -11.46
C LEU A 105 -0.11 -15.51 -10.52
N LEU A 106 0.64 -14.42 -10.66
CA LEU A 106 0.35 -13.13 -10.04
C LEU A 106 -0.26 -12.19 -11.09
N ARG A 107 -1.51 -11.76 -10.87
CA ARG A 107 -2.09 -10.61 -11.57
C ARG A 107 -2.07 -9.39 -10.66
N LEU A 108 -1.70 -8.23 -11.18
CA LEU A 108 -1.54 -7.03 -10.38
C LEU A 108 -2.01 -5.81 -11.16
N PHE A 109 -3.03 -5.12 -10.63
CA PHE A 109 -3.53 -3.86 -11.17
C PHE A 109 -2.97 -2.68 -10.35
N GLN A 110 -2.30 -1.72 -11.01
CA GLN A 110 -1.77 -0.50 -10.39
C GLN A 110 -2.26 0.78 -11.06
N GLY A 111 -2.96 1.59 -10.26
CA GLY A 111 -3.34 2.96 -10.60
C GLY A 111 -2.66 4.02 -9.73
N GLN A 112 -1.69 3.68 -8.88
CA GLN A 112 -1.12 4.62 -7.91
C GLN A 112 0.41 4.74 -8.00
N LEU A 113 1.13 3.64 -8.18
CA LEU A 113 2.59 3.63 -8.28
C LEU A 113 3.06 2.49 -9.18
N ILE A 114 4.30 2.58 -9.67
CA ILE A 114 4.90 1.48 -10.41
C ILE A 114 4.96 0.25 -9.50
N PRO A 115 4.50 -0.94 -9.93
CA PRO A 115 4.48 -2.14 -9.10
C PRO A 115 5.85 -2.41 -8.47
N GLY A 116 5.88 -2.74 -7.17
CA GLY A 116 7.14 -2.91 -6.42
C GLY A 116 8.11 -3.93 -7.01
N LEU A 117 7.60 -4.92 -7.74
CA LEU A 117 8.41 -5.91 -8.45
C LEU A 117 9.15 -5.33 -9.66
N LEU A 118 8.67 -4.21 -10.21
CA LEU A 118 9.24 -3.55 -11.38
C LEU A 118 10.14 -2.35 -11.00
N GLN A 119 10.24 -2.02 -9.72
CA GLN A 119 10.92 -0.80 -9.25
C GLN A 119 12.45 -0.92 -9.28
N THR A 120 13.15 0.16 -9.59
CA THR A 120 14.58 0.33 -9.32
C THR A 120 14.82 0.67 -7.85
N PRO A 121 16.02 0.42 -7.31
CA PRO A 121 16.37 0.81 -5.93
C PRO A 121 16.12 2.30 -5.66
N GLU A 122 16.47 3.16 -6.61
CA GLU A 122 16.37 4.61 -6.50
C GLU A 122 14.91 5.07 -6.49
N TYR A 123 14.07 4.52 -7.37
CA TYR A 123 12.64 4.82 -7.38
C TYR A 123 11.97 4.32 -6.09
N ALA A 124 12.28 3.10 -5.65
CA ALA A 124 11.77 2.56 -4.39
C ALA A 124 12.16 3.43 -3.19
N THR A 125 13.40 3.93 -3.17
CA THR A 125 13.89 4.87 -2.15
C THR A 125 13.11 6.18 -2.17
N ALA A 126 12.83 6.73 -3.36
CA ALA A 126 12.04 7.96 -3.50
C ALA A 126 10.60 7.77 -2.99
N VAL A 127 9.94 6.66 -3.37
CA VAL A 127 8.59 6.32 -2.86
C VAL A 127 8.55 6.30 -1.34
N PHE A 128 9.59 5.77 -0.68
CA PHE A 128 9.64 5.68 0.79
C PHE A 128 10.09 6.97 1.48
N SER A 129 10.55 7.93 0.69
CA SER A 129 10.92 9.27 1.15
C SER A 129 9.74 10.25 1.05
N LEU A 130 8.65 9.87 0.39
CA LEU A 130 7.41 10.66 0.37
C LEU A 130 6.73 10.67 1.75
N PRO A 131 6.11 11.80 2.16
CA PRO A 131 5.39 11.89 3.43
C PRO A 131 4.23 10.88 3.56
N PRO A 132 4.07 10.22 4.73
CA PRO A 132 5.00 10.22 5.87
C PRO A 132 6.23 9.36 5.55
N ALA A 133 7.40 10.01 5.52
CA ALA A 133 8.65 9.36 5.13
C ALA A 133 9.07 8.31 6.15
N LEU A 134 9.68 7.23 5.68
CA LEU A 134 10.30 6.25 6.55
C LEU A 134 11.64 6.78 7.12
N PRO A 135 11.99 6.43 8.38
CA PRO A 135 13.33 6.66 8.89
C PRO A 135 14.41 5.98 8.03
N GLU A 136 15.59 6.58 7.88
CA GLU A 136 16.64 6.11 6.95
C GLU A 136 17.01 4.63 7.09
N GLU A 137 17.30 4.17 8.31
CA GLU A 137 17.64 2.76 8.58
C GLU A 137 16.53 1.81 8.12
N THR A 138 15.30 2.23 8.39
CA THR A 138 14.09 1.47 8.09
C THR A 138 13.83 1.47 6.58
N LYS A 139 14.05 2.58 5.90
CA LYS A 139 13.97 2.72 4.44
C LYS A 139 14.98 1.81 3.74
N ALA A 140 16.26 1.83 4.13
CA ALA A 140 17.30 1.01 3.52
C ALA A 140 16.97 -0.49 3.59
N ARG A 141 16.56 -0.97 4.77
CA ARG A 141 16.12 -2.37 4.98
C ARG A 141 14.92 -2.73 4.09
N THR A 142 14.00 -1.80 3.93
CA THR A 142 12.78 -1.99 3.15
C THR A 142 13.07 -2.06 1.65
N VAL A 143 13.94 -1.19 1.14
CA VAL A 143 14.41 -1.25 -0.25
C VAL A 143 15.13 -2.57 -0.50
N ALA A 144 16.04 -2.98 0.39
CA ALA A 144 16.76 -4.25 0.25
C ALA A 144 15.81 -5.45 0.16
N ALA A 145 14.82 -5.53 1.06
CA ALA A 145 13.83 -6.60 1.03
C ALA A 145 12.95 -6.60 -0.23
N ARG A 146 12.64 -5.41 -0.75
CA ARG A 146 11.92 -5.27 -2.02
C ARG A 146 12.73 -5.83 -3.17
N LEU A 147 14.02 -5.51 -3.25
CA LEU A 147 14.93 -6.01 -4.28
C LEU A 147 15.14 -7.52 -4.16
N GLU A 148 15.28 -8.05 -2.94
CA GLU A 148 15.33 -9.50 -2.70
C GLU A 148 14.08 -10.19 -3.28
N ARG A 149 12.89 -9.62 -3.08
CA ARG A 149 11.64 -10.17 -3.62
C ARG A 149 11.60 -10.15 -5.15
N GLN A 150 12.26 -9.20 -5.81
CA GLN A 150 12.28 -9.12 -7.28
C GLN A 150 12.97 -10.29 -7.95
N THR A 151 13.81 -11.04 -7.22
CA THR A 151 14.44 -12.27 -7.72
C THR A 151 13.41 -13.29 -8.22
N THR A 152 12.18 -13.25 -7.67
CA THR A 152 11.08 -14.13 -8.09
C THR A 152 10.65 -13.95 -9.55
N LEU A 153 10.92 -12.79 -10.16
CA LEU A 153 10.62 -12.56 -11.58
C LEU A 153 11.42 -13.50 -12.50
N TYR A 154 12.53 -14.04 -12.00
CA TYR A 154 13.44 -14.93 -12.73
C TYR A 154 13.26 -16.40 -12.32
N GLU A 155 12.31 -16.72 -11.44
CA GLU A 155 12.01 -18.10 -11.04
C GLU A 155 11.13 -18.79 -12.09
N ASP A 156 11.52 -20.02 -12.47
CA ASP A 156 10.70 -20.86 -13.35
C ASP A 156 9.38 -21.25 -12.69
N GLY A 157 8.34 -21.45 -13.51
CA GLY A 157 7.02 -21.88 -13.04
C GLY A 157 6.15 -20.78 -12.43
N ARG A 158 6.62 -19.52 -12.45
CA ARG A 158 5.81 -18.34 -12.06
C ARG A 158 5.58 -17.42 -13.25
N SER A 159 4.35 -16.94 -13.38
CA SER A 159 3.92 -15.96 -14.38
C SER A 159 3.40 -14.71 -13.70
N PHE A 160 3.70 -13.56 -14.27
CA PHE A 160 3.34 -12.25 -13.75
C PHE A 160 2.61 -11.45 -14.81
N HIS A 161 1.45 -10.90 -14.46
CA HIS A 161 0.67 -10.05 -15.34
C HIS A 161 0.35 -8.74 -14.63
N PHE A 162 1.01 -7.68 -15.08
CA PHE A 162 0.84 -6.33 -14.56
C PHE A 162 -0.04 -5.52 -15.51
N VAL A 163 -1.05 -4.83 -14.97
CA VAL A 163 -1.80 -3.79 -15.69
C VAL A 163 -1.59 -2.49 -14.95
N ILE A 164 -1.00 -1.50 -15.63
CA ILE A 164 -0.55 -0.24 -15.06
C ILE A 164 -1.23 0.90 -15.80
N CYS A 165 -1.81 1.87 -15.11
CA CYS A 165 -2.35 3.05 -15.77
C CYS A 165 -1.23 4.02 -16.19
N GLU A 166 -1.30 4.59 -17.39
CA GLU A 166 -0.26 5.47 -17.95
C GLU A 166 0.12 6.64 -17.01
N HIS A 167 -0.83 7.24 -16.29
CA HIS A 167 -0.53 8.34 -15.36
C HIS A 167 0.47 7.95 -14.27
N VAL A 168 0.53 6.67 -13.90
CA VAL A 168 1.51 6.14 -12.94
C VAL A 168 2.94 6.30 -13.45
N LEU A 169 3.14 6.17 -14.76
CA LEU A 169 4.45 6.26 -15.41
C LEU A 169 4.90 7.72 -15.61
N ARG A 170 3.93 8.65 -15.63
CA ARG A 170 4.16 10.09 -15.79
C ARG A 170 4.28 10.83 -14.45
N TRP A 171 3.84 10.23 -13.35
CA TRP A 171 3.87 10.88 -12.05
C TRP A 171 5.31 11.04 -11.55
N LEU A 172 5.81 12.28 -11.54
CA LEU A 172 7.16 12.64 -11.11
C LEU A 172 7.35 12.44 -9.59
N ILE A 173 7.69 11.21 -9.20
CA ILE A 173 7.94 10.81 -7.80
C ILE A 173 9.40 11.03 -7.39
N CYS A 174 10.32 10.95 -8.35
CA CYS A 174 11.75 11.12 -8.18
C CYS A 174 12.32 12.04 -9.26
N GLU A 175 13.62 12.34 -9.18
CA GLU A 175 14.30 13.14 -10.21
C GLU A 175 14.08 12.57 -11.63
N PRO A 176 13.99 13.41 -12.67
CA PRO A 176 13.70 12.98 -14.04
C PRO A 176 14.63 11.86 -14.55
N ALA A 177 15.93 11.93 -14.29
CA ALA A 177 16.87 10.89 -14.69
C ALA A 177 16.57 9.52 -14.03
N VAL A 178 16.08 9.53 -12.78
CA VAL A 178 15.66 8.31 -12.08
C VAL A 178 14.34 7.79 -12.65
N MET A 179 13.41 8.68 -13.01
CA MET A 179 12.19 8.28 -13.72
C MET A 179 12.52 7.60 -15.05
N ALA A 180 13.42 8.17 -15.85
CA ALA A 180 13.82 7.57 -17.12
C ALA A 180 14.41 6.16 -16.91
N THR A 181 15.34 6.01 -15.98
CA THR A 181 15.95 4.72 -15.60
C THR A 181 14.90 3.70 -15.13
N GLN A 182 13.90 4.16 -14.38
CA GLN A 182 12.80 3.33 -13.93
C GLN A 182 11.93 2.83 -15.09
N LEU A 183 11.70 3.66 -16.11
CA LEU A 183 10.92 3.27 -17.29
C LEU A 183 11.71 2.31 -18.20
N ASP A 184 13.02 2.48 -18.33
CA ASP A 184 13.90 1.51 -18.99
C ASP A 184 13.83 0.13 -18.30
N ARG A 185 13.74 0.11 -16.97
CA ARG A 185 13.56 -1.13 -16.20
C ARG A 185 12.23 -1.82 -16.53
N VAL A 186 11.14 -1.06 -16.68
CA VAL A 186 9.81 -1.59 -17.07
C VAL A 186 9.89 -2.21 -18.47
N VAL A 187 10.46 -1.49 -19.44
CA VAL A 187 10.67 -1.99 -20.82
C VAL A 187 11.51 -3.27 -20.81
N SER A 188 12.61 -3.29 -20.06
CA SER A 188 13.50 -4.45 -19.96
C SER A 188 12.79 -5.67 -19.37
N LEU A 189 12.01 -5.49 -18.30
CA LEU A 189 11.26 -6.57 -17.66
C LEU A 189 10.13 -7.12 -18.54
N SER A 190 9.54 -6.29 -19.40
CA SER A 190 8.51 -6.74 -20.36
C SER A 190 9.02 -7.76 -21.38
N ARG A 191 10.34 -7.96 -21.47
CA ARG A 191 10.97 -8.93 -22.38
C ARG A 191 11.19 -10.30 -21.74
N LEU A 192 10.91 -10.45 -20.43
CA LEU A 192 10.98 -11.76 -19.78
C LEU A 192 9.78 -12.63 -20.25
N PRO A 193 10.00 -13.92 -20.53
CA PRO A 193 8.97 -14.78 -21.12
C PRO A 193 7.77 -15.03 -20.19
N ASN A 194 7.97 -14.84 -18.89
CA ASN A 194 6.97 -15.05 -17.85
C ASN A 194 6.38 -13.74 -17.30
N VAL A 195 6.69 -12.59 -17.90
CA VAL A 195 6.21 -11.27 -17.47
C VAL A 195 5.42 -10.61 -18.60
N SER A 196 4.14 -10.39 -18.36
CA SER A 196 3.27 -9.55 -19.17
C SER A 196 3.07 -8.21 -18.48
N ILE A 197 3.31 -7.11 -19.20
CA ILE A 197 3.06 -5.75 -18.70
C ILE A 197 2.15 -5.06 -19.71
N GLY A 198 0.96 -4.71 -19.25
CA GLY A 198 -0.02 -3.90 -19.96
C GLY A 198 -0.05 -2.48 -19.43
N VAL A 199 -0.11 -1.50 -20.32
CA VAL A 199 -0.29 -0.09 -19.96
C VAL A 199 -1.64 0.41 -20.46
N VAL A 200 -2.51 0.83 -19.54
CA VAL A 200 -3.80 1.45 -19.88
C VAL A 200 -3.53 2.90 -20.27
N PRO A 201 -3.71 3.28 -21.55
CA PRO A 201 -3.39 4.61 -22.03
C PRO A 201 -4.38 5.66 -21.47
N LEU A 202 -3.96 6.93 -21.45
CA LEU A 202 -4.83 8.06 -21.12
C LEU A 202 -5.86 8.36 -22.21
N THR A 203 -5.68 7.80 -23.40
CA THR A 203 -6.58 7.96 -24.53
C THR A 203 -7.56 6.79 -24.63
N GLY A 204 -8.71 7.03 -25.25
CA GLY A 204 -9.75 6.01 -25.42
C GLY A 204 -10.79 5.98 -24.30
N ARG A 205 -11.78 5.10 -24.44
CA ARG A 205 -12.88 4.95 -23.48
C ARG A 205 -12.51 3.94 -22.41
N MET A 206 -12.44 4.38 -21.16
CA MET A 206 -12.16 3.49 -20.03
C MET A 206 -13.36 2.57 -19.76
N PRO A 207 -13.11 1.27 -19.51
CA PRO A 207 -14.16 0.26 -19.33
C PRO A 207 -14.83 0.36 -17.95
N ASP A 208 -14.11 0.91 -16.97
CA ASP A 208 -14.52 0.99 -15.57
C ASP A 208 -13.71 2.09 -14.84
N PHE A 209 -14.01 2.31 -13.57
CA PHE A 209 -13.25 3.19 -12.68
C PHE A 209 -12.47 2.36 -11.64
N PRO A 210 -11.13 2.41 -11.64
CA PRO A 210 -10.36 1.66 -10.68
C PRO A 210 -10.42 2.33 -9.30
N MET A 211 -11.28 1.85 -8.41
CA MET A 211 -11.40 2.40 -7.06
C MET A 211 -10.16 2.16 -6.18
N THR A 212 -9.45 1.06 -6.42
CA THR A 212 -8.31 0.60 -5.60
C THR A 212 -7.31 -0.19 -6.43
N CYS A 213 -6.06 -0.27 -5.96
CA CYS A 213 -5.09 -1.23 -6.48
C CYS A 213 -5.27 -2.59 -5.82
N PHE A 214 -5.01 -3.67 -6.56
CA PHE A 214 -5.17 -5.03 -6.04
C PHE A 214 -4.24 -6.03 -6.74
N SER A 215 -4.02 -7.16 -6.08
CA SER A 215 -3.31 -8.32 -6.64
C SER A 215 -4.12 -9.59 -6.46
N ILE A 216 -4.05 -10.47 -7.46
CA ILE A 216 -4.71 -11.77 -7.50
C ILE A 216 -3.62 -12.84 -7.59
N HIS A 217 -3.69 -13.84 -6.72
CA HIS A 217 -2.75 -14.95 -6.63
C HIS A 217 -3.50 -16.25 -6.96
N ASP A 218 -3.21 -16.86 -8.11
CA ASP A 218 -3.78 -18.14 -8.59
C ASP A 218 -5.31 -18.26 -8.60
N ASP A 219 -6.06 -17.15 -8.64
CA ASP A 219 -7.52 -17.14 -8.42
C ASP A 219 -7.96 -17.75 -7.09
N ARG A 220 -7.09 -17.68 -6.08
CA ARG A 220 -7.31 -18.24 -4.74
C ARG A 220 -7.26 -17.19 -3.65
N LEU A 221 -6.60 -16.07 -3.92
CA LEU A 221 -6.45 -14.97 -2.99
C LEU A 221 -6.43 -13.66 -3.75
N VAL A 222 -7.22 -12.70 -3.27
CA VAL A 222 -7.08 -11.30 -3.64
C VAL A 222 -6.59 -10.50 -2.45
N ILE A 223 -5.66 -9.59 -2.70
CA ILE A 223 -5.17 -8.60 -1.76
C ILE A 223 -5.45 -7.22 -2.34
N VAL A 224 -6.21 -6.41 -1.62
CA VAL A 224 -6.56 -5.02 -1.97
C VAL A 224 -5.87 -4.08 -1.01
N GLU A 225 -5.20 -3.07 -1.56
CA GLU A 225 -4.49 -2.08 -0.76
C GLU A 225 -5.37 -0.85 -0.48
N THR A 226 -5.40 -0.43 0.79
CA THR A 226 -6.00 0.84 1.21
C THR A 226 -4.99 1.65 2.02
N PHE A 227 -5.21 2.96 2.18
CA PHE A 227 -4.28 3.85 2.90
C PHE A 227 -3.94 3.39 4.33
N HIS A 228 -4.87 2.72 5.02
CA HIS A 228 -4.73 2.37 6.44
C HIS A 228 -4.76 0.85 6.70
N SER A 229 -5.12 0.04 5.72
CA SER A 229 -5.29 -1.41 5.86
C SER A 229 -5.12 -2.17 4.54
N GLU A 230 -5.00 -3.49 4.64
CA GLU A 230 -5.13 -4.39 3.49
C GLU A 230 -6.41 -5.21 3.68
N ILE A 231 -7.16 -5.39 2.61
CA ILE A 231 -8.30 -6.30 2.58
C ILE A 231 -7.84 -7.55 1.84
N THR A 232 -8.04 -8.72 2.45
CA THR A 232 -7.75 -10.00 1.80
C THR A 232 -9.03 -10.81 1.70
N THR A 233 -9.29 -11.40 0.55
CA THR A 233 -10.46 -12.27 0.34
C THR A 233 -10.07 -13.56 -0.37
N ARG A 234 -10.75 -14.64 0.04
CA ARG A 234 -10.68 -15.97 -0.58
C ARG A 234 -12.06 -16.45 -1.02
N ASP A 235 -13.11 -15.61 -0.92
CA ASP A 235 -14.44 -15.96 -1.42
C ASP A 235 -14.38 -16.00 -2.96
N PRO A 236 -14.74 -17.13 -3.60
CA PRO A 236 -14.68 -17.25 -5.05
C PRO A 236 -15.44 -16.17 -5.83
N ARG A 237 -16.54 -15.64 -5.28
CA ARG A 237 -17.34 -14.59 -5.93
C ARG A 237 -16.64 -13.23 -5.89
N ASP A 238 -16.00 -12.93 -4.77
CA ASP A 238 -15.19 -11.71 -4.65
C ASP A 238 -13.99 -11.82 -5.61
N ILE A 239 -13.29 -12.95 -5.61
CA ILE A 239 -12.15 -13.20 -6.51
C ILE A 239 -12.58 -13.00 -7.96
N GLN A 240 -13.68 -13.61 -8.39
CA GLN A 240 -14.18 -13.46 -9.76
C GLN A 240 -14.46 -12.00 -10.10
N THR A 241 -15.00 -11.22 -9.17
CA THR A 241 -15.23 -9.78 -9.38
C THR A 241 -13.92 -9.03 -9.68
N TYR A 242 -12.84 -9.35 -8.96
CA TYR A 242 -11.52 -8.76 -9.22
C TYR A 242 -10.88 -9.27 -10.50
N VAL A 243 -11.06 -10.55 -10.84
CA VAL A 243 -10.61 -11.13 -12.11
C VAL A 243 -11.30 -10.40 -13.27
N ASP A 244 -12.63 -10.32 -13.27
CA ASP A 244 -13.39 -9.65 -14.32
C ASP A 244 -13.00 -8.18 -14.45
N THR A 245 -12.72 -7.51 -13.32
CA THR A 245 -12.25 -6.12 -13.31
C THR A 245 -10.85 -6.00 -13.91
N PHE A 246 -9.94 -6.90 -13.55
CA PHE A 246 -8.60 -6.95 -14.12
C PHE A 246 -8.66 -7.15 -15.64
N GLU A 247 -9.42 -8.14 -16.11
CA GLU A 247 -9.55 -8.44 -17.54
C GLU A 247 -10.16 -7.26 -18.32
N ARG A 248 -11.18 -6.57 -17.76
CA ARG A 248 -11.73 -5.35 -18.39
C ARG A 248 -10.65 -4.30 -18.68
N PHE A 249 -9.75 -4.05 -17.72
CA PHE A 249 -8.65 -3.10 -17.93
C PHE A 249 -7.54 -3.66 -18.83
N ALA A 250 -7.27 -4.97 -18.75
CA ALA A 250 -6.32 -5.62 -19.64
C ALA A 250 -6.78 -5.53 -21.10
N ASP A 251 -8.07 -5.70 -21.38
CA ASP A 251 -8.64 -5.63 -22.74
C ASP A 251 -8.40 -4.28 -23.44
N VAL A 252 -8.22 -3.20 -22.68
CA VAL A 252 -7.95 -1.85 -23.22
C VAL A 252 -6.49 -1.42 -23.03
N ALA A 253 -5.65 -2.27 -22.44
CA ALA A 253 -4.24 -1.97 -22.22
C ALA A 253 -3.41 -2.27 -23.49
N LEU A 254 -2.37 -1.47 -23.70
CA LEU A 254 -1.34 -1.76 -24.69
C LEU A 254 -0.39 -2.81 -24.11
N PHE A 255 0.02 -3.76 -24.94
CA PHE A 255 1.02 -4.79 -24.62
C PHE A 255 2.12 -4.82 -25.69
N GLY A 256 3.18 -5.61 -25.43
CA GLY A 256 4.21 -5.89 -26.43
C GLY A 256 4.92 -4.63 -26.93
N ASP A 257 5.08 -4.50 -28.25
CA ASP A 257 5.79 -3.37 -28.86
C ASP A 257 5.08 -2.04 -28.67
N ASP A 258 3.74 -2.00 -28.76
CA ASP A 258 2.97 -0.76 -28.58
C ASP A 258 3.11 -0.22 -27.15
N MET A 259 3.08 -1.12 -26.17
CA MET A 259 3.35 -0.78 -24.77
C MET A 259 4.76 -0.23 -24.60
N ARG A 260 5.77 -0.91 -25.15
CA ARG A 260 7.17 -0.45 -25.07
C ARG A 260 7.34 0.92 -25.71
N ALA A 261 6.78 1.13 -26.89
CA ALA A 261 6.85 2.42 -27.58
C ALA A 261 6.20 3.55 -26.76
N LEU A 262 5.05 3.30 -26.11
CA LEU A 262 4.43 4.26 -25.21
C LEU A 262 5.34 4.57 -24.00
N VAL A 263 5.88 3.54 -23.35
CA VAL A 263 6.75 3.71 -22.17
C VAL A 263 8.05 4.44 -22.53
N GLU A 264 8.66 4.11 -23.67
CA GLU A 264 9.85 4.77 -24.20
C GLU A 264 9.56 6.24 -24.54
N SER A 265 8.41 6.54 -25.17
CA SER A 265 7.98 7.92 -25.40
C SER A 265 7.85 8.72 -24.10
N ILE A 266 7.31 8.12 -23.03
CA ILE A 266 7.19 8.77 -21.72
C ILE A 266 8.59 8.96 -21.10
N ARG A 267 9.46 7.95 -21.18
CA ARG A 267 10.85 8.04 -20.72
C ARG A 267 11.58 9.21 -21.37
N ASP A 268 11.43 9.39 -22.67
CA ASP A 268 12.13 10.43 -23.43
C ASP A 268 11.65 11.84 -23.07
N GLU A 269 10.49 12.00 -22.42
CA GLU A 269 10.05 13.28 -21.83
C GLU A 269 10.85 13.65 -20.57
N PHE A 270 11.43 12.67 -19.87
CA PHE A 270 12.26 12.88 -18.69
C PHE A 270 13.75 13.08 -19.01
N LEU A 271 14.17 12.78 -20.24
CA LEU A 271 15.55 13.00 -20.68
C LEU A 271 15.80 14.49 -21.03
N PRO A 272 17.00 15.03 -20.76
CA PRO A 272 17.39 16.35 -21.21
C PRO A 272 17.21 16.50 -22.73
N GLN A 273 16.87 17.71 -23.19
CA GLN A 273 16.59 17.98 -24.61
C GLN A 273 17.73 17.59 -25.59
N GLN A 274 18.97 17.43 -25.10
CA GLN A 274 20.14 17.02 -25.90
C GLN A 274 20.23 15.50 -26.14
N GLU A 275 19.49 14.68 -25.39
CA GLU A 275 19.52 13.20 -25.46
C GLU A 275 18.30 12.61 -26.20
N ARG A 276 17.41 13.45 -26.74
CA ARG A 276 16.15 13.04 -27.43
C ARG A 276 16.32 12.83 -28.95
N THR A 277 17.54 12.68 -29.44
CA THR A 277 17.87 12.58 -30.89
C THR A 277 18.16 11.13 -31.26
#